data_AF-A0A7C4K9I2-F1
#
_entry.id   AF-A0A7C4K9I2-F1
#
_cell.length_a   1.000
_cell.length_b   1.000
_cell.length_c   1.000
_cell.angle_alpha   90.00
_cell.angle_beta   90.00
_cell.angle_gamma   90.00
#
_symmetry.space_group_name_H-M   'P 1'
#
loop_
_entity.id
_entity.type
_entity.pdbx_description
1 polymer ?
#
loop_
_entity_poly.entity_id
_entity_poly.type
_entity_poly.pdbx_seq_one_letter_code
_entity_poly.pdbx_strand_id
1 'polypeptide(L)'
;MDQEALEYSVGQALRQRGLRLAVAESCTGGLVGHRLTNAVGSSDYFLGGVIAYANQVKESMLGVEHATLLTYGAVSQEAVLEMARGVRRRLGADIGLAVSGIAGPGGGTPEKPVGLVWIGLSAADQETARRYQFAGARLAVKELAAQNALLLLAEYLGLPQKGAVKPVDLLEVEVHARYSSQGEALPVRLSLDGIGYQVEALGRRWKDAQGEHILVMLVGGKTLELIYDTGSGRWYARQAAKGKPFA
;
A
#
# COMPACT_ATOMS: atom_id res chain seq x y z
N MET A 1 -14.64 30.89 1.45
CA MET A 1 -15.27 29.58 1.72
C MET A 1 -14.14 28.60 1.81
N ASP A 2 -13.74 28.29 3.05
CA ASP A 2 -12.60 27.44 3.33
C ASP A 2 -12.77 26.10 2.64
N GLN A 3 -11.70 25.63 2.01
CA GLN A 3 -11.60 24.25 1.57
C GLN A 3 -11.72 23.40 2.83
N GLU A 4 -12.87 22.77 3.03
CA GLU A 4 -13.14 21.97 4.22
C GLU A 4 -12.00 20.96 4.39
N ALA A 5 -11.29 21.03 5.52
CA ALA A 5 -10.12 20.22 5.76
C ALA A 5 -10.51 18.73 5.63
N LEU A 6 -9.66 17.93 4.99
CA LEU A 6 -9.98 16.54 4.62
C LEU A 6 -10.49 15.71 5.81
N GLU A 7 -9.89 15.89 6.99
CA GLU A 7 -10.31 15.27 8.24
C GLU A 7 -11.78 15.57 8.61
N TYR A 8 -12.28 16.77 8.31
CA TYR A 8 -13.66 17.14 8.60
C TYR A 8 -14.63 16.45 7.64
N SER A 9 -14.35 16.45 6.33
CA SER A 9 -15.20 15.78 5.34
C SER A 9 -15.24 14.26 5.57
N VAL A 10 -14.11 13.64 5.93
CA VAL A 10 -14.05 12.23 6.35
C VAL A 10 -14.87 12.00 7.62
N GLY A 11 -14.70 12.85 8.64
CA GLY A 11 -15.43 12.72 9.90
C GLY A 11 -16.95 12.84 9.71
N GLN A 12 -17.41 13.78 8.89
CA GLN A 12 -18.82 13.92 8.54
C GLN A 12 -19.36 12.68 7.83
N ALA A 13 -18.64 12.16 6.84
CA ALA A 13 -19.06 10.96 6.11
C ALA A 13 -19.14 9.70 7.00
N LEU A 14 -18.21 9.54 7.95
CA LEU A 14 -18.25 8.46 8.93
C LEU A 14 -19.48 8.57 9.83
N ARG A 15 -19.76 9.77 10.38
CA ARG A 15 -20.91 10.03 11.24
C ARG A 15 -22.24 9.79 10.52
N GLN A 16 -22.38 10.28 9.29
CA GLN A 16 -23.58 10.09 8.48
C GLN A 16 -23.89 8.61 8.20
N ARG A 17 -22.85 7.77 8.13
CA ARG A 17 -22.98 6.32 7.89
C ARG A 17 -22.98 5.49 9.17
N GLY A 18 -22.83 6.10 10.34
CA GLY A 18 -22.70 5.39 11.61
C GLY A 18 -21.47 4.48 11.69
N LEU A 19 -20.41 4.79 10.95
CA LEU A 19 -19.18 3.99 10.88
C LEU A 19 -18.13 4.47 11.88
N ARG A 20 -17.47 3.53 12.54
CA ARG A 20 -16.38 3.78 13.48
C ARG A 20 -15.03 3.39 12.87
N LEU A 21 -14.02 4.18 13.20
CA LEU A 21 -12.66 4.10 12.66
C LEU A 21 -11.65 3.82 13.77
N ALA A 22 -10.70 2.93 13.47
CA ALA A 22 -9.50 2.70 14.25
C ALA A 22 -8.25 2.83 13.36
N VAL A 23 -7.13 3.28 13.94
CA VAL A 23 -5.86 3.46 13.20
C VAL A 23 -4.68 2.68 13.78
N ALA A 24 -3.83 2.13 12.92
CA ALA A 24 -2.53 1.55 13.26
C ALA A 24 -1.41 2.35 12.60
N GLU A 25 -0.57 3.00 13.41
CA GLU A 25 0.47 3.88 12.89
C GLU A 25 1.86 3.34 13.22
N SER A 26 2.78 3.41 12.25
CA SER A 26 4.20 3.16 12.47
C SER A 26 4.99 4.44 12.20
N CYS A 27 5.38 4.71 10.95
CA CYS A 27 6.26 5.84 10.63
C CYS A 27 5.65 7.23 10.89
N THR A 28 4.32 7.36 10.87
CA THR A 28 3.59 8.60 11.17
C THR A 28 3.57 8.94 12.66
N GLY A 29 3.70 7.94 13.53
CA GLY A 29 3.88 8.13 14.98
C GLY A 29 2.73 8.84 15.69
N GLY A 30 1.49 8.61 15.25
CA GLY A 30 0.29 9.23 15.85
C GLY A 30 -0.26 10.42 15.05
N LEU A 31 0.39 10.80 13.94
CA LEU A 31 -0.01 11.95 13.13
C LEU A 31 -1.38 11.76 12.45
N VAL A 32 -1.75 10.54 12.06
CA VAL A 32 -3.09 10.27 11.50
C VAL A 32 -4.14 10.48 12.59
N GLY A 33 -3.92 9.89 13.77
CA GLY A 33 -4.78 10.09 14.94
C GLY A 33 -4.89 11.57 15.33
N HIS A 34 -3.77 12.29 15.38
CA HIS A 34 -3.73 13.73 15.66
C HIS A 34 -4.65 14.52 14.72
N ARG A 35 -4.56 14.28 13.42
CA ARG A 35 -5.41 14.96 12.43
C ARG A 35 -6.88 14.61 12.59
N LEU A 36 -7.21 13.34 12.82
CA LEU A 36 -8.59 12.91 13.06
C LEU A 36 -9.17 13.57 14.31
N THR A 37 -8.39 13.72 15.38
CA THR A 37 -8.84 14.34 16.63
C THR A 37 -9.00 15.86 16.55
N ASN A 38 -8.38 16.51 15.55
CA ASN A 38 -8.57 17.94 15.31
C ASN A 38 -9.95 18.26 14.69
N ALA A 39 -10.63 17.25 14.10
CA ALA A 39 -11.99 17.42 13.61
C ALA A 39 -13.00 17.43 14.77
N VAL A 40 -13.86 18.45 14.80
CA VAL A 40 -14.91 18.60 15.81
C VAL A 40 -15.88 17.42 15.73
N GLY A 41 -16.19 16.81 16.87
CA GLY A 41 -17.05 15.62 16.96
C GLY A 41 -16.35 14.31 16.63
N SER A 42 -15.01 14.28 16.62
CA SER A 42 -14.23 13.07 16.36
C SER A 42 -14.53 11.91 17.32
N SER A 43 -14.99 12.19 18.54
CA SER A 43 -15.47 11.19 19.50
C SER A 43 -16.60 10.30 18.98
N ASP A 44 -17.36 10.76 17.98
CA ASP A 44 -18.52 10.03 17.47
C ASP A 44 -18.12 8.86 16.56
N TYR A 45 -16.92 8.92 15.97
CA TYR A 45 -16.47 7.94 14.98
C TYR A 45 -15.07 7.40 15.24
N PHE A 46 -14.17 8.14 15.87
CA PHE A 46 -12.78 7.72 16.05
C PHE A 46 -12.58 7.04 17.40
N LEU A 47 -12.29 5.74 17.37
CA LEU A 47 -12.13 4.92 18.58
C LEU A 47 -10.72 5.01 19.18
N GLY A 48 -9.75 5.47 18.40
CA GLY A 48 -8.34 5.53 18.78
C GLY A 48 -7.47 4.69 17.87
N GLY A 49 -6.28 4.35 18.37
CA GLY A 49 -5.31 3.62 17.56
C GLY A 49 -4.14 3.06 18.33
N VAL A 50 -3.29 2.33 17.60
CA VAL A 50 -2.07 1.70 18.10
C VAL A 50 -0.88 2.27 17.34
N ILE A 51 0.08 2.84 18.07
CA ILE A 51 1.37 3.21 17.49
C ILE A 51 2.29 1.99 17.56
N ALA A 52 2.33 1.22 16.48
CA ALA A 52 3.07 -0.04 16.35
C ALA A 52 4.42 0.15 15.65
N TYR A 53 5.31 0.95 16.23
CA TYR A 53 6.61 1.26 15.64
C TYR A 53 7.52 0.01 15.52
N ALA A 54 7.63 -0.76 16.61
CA ALA A 54 8.43 -1.98 16.66
C ALA A 54 7.67 -3.21 16.13
N ASN A 55 8.39 -4.18 15.56
CA ASN A 55 7.82 -5.45 15.06
C ASN A 55 7.04 -6.20 16.15
N GLN A 56 7.59 -6.30 17.35
CA GLN A 56 6.92 -6.94 18.49
C GLN A 56 5.56 -6.29 18.82
N VAL A 57 5.40 -4.98 18.63
CA VAL A 57 4.11 -4.30 18.85
C VAL A 57 3.14 -4.64 17.71
N LYS A 58 3.61 -4.74 16.46
CA LYS A 58 2.79 -5.20 15.33
C LYS A 58 2.25 -6.61 15.59
N GLU A 59 3.08 -7.51 16.09
CA GLU A 59 2.68 -8.89 16.41
C GLU A 59 1.72 -8.94 17.60
N SER A 60 2.12 -8.42 18.76
CA SER A 60 1.36 -8.56 20.01
C SER A 60 0.04 -7.77 20.03
N MET A 61 0.05 -6.54 19.51
CA MET A 61 -1.12 -5.66 19.56
C MET A 61 -2.00 -5.78 18.33
N LEU A 62 -1.42 -6.00 17.14
CA LEU A 62 -2.17 -6.02 15.88
C LEU A 62 -2.32 -7.42 15.30
N GLY A 63 -1.62 -8.43 15.83
CA GLY A 63 -1.70 -9.80 15.30
C GLY A 63 -1.09 -9.93 13.91
N VAL A 64 -0.09 -9.09 13.58
CA VAL A 64 0.74 -9.29 12.40
C VAL A 64 1.52 -10.60 12.59
N GLU A 65 1.53 -11.46 11.57
CA GLU A 65 2.19 -12.75 11.64
C GLU A 65 3.71 -12.58 11.62
N HIS A 66 4.40 -13.38 12.44
CA HIS A 66 5.86 -13.40 12.45
C HIS A 66 6.42 -13.75 11.06
N ALA A 67 5.79 -14.70 10.37
CA ALA A 67 6.15 -15.10 9.02
C ALA A 67 6.04 -13.92 8.03
N THR A 68 4.98 -13.11 8.12
CA THR A 68 4.82 -11.91 7.29
C THR A 68 5.98 -10.93 7.48
N LEU A 69 6.39 -10.69 8.73
CA LEU A 69 7.51 -9.80 9.03
C LEU A 69 8.87 -10.35 8.57
N LEU A 70 9.08 -11.68 8.67
CA LEU A 70 10.31 -12.32 8.19
C LEU A 70 10.41 -12.32 6.67
N THR A 71 9.32 -12.66 5.98
CA THR A 71 9.31 -12.82 4.52
C THR A 71 9.22 -11.48 3.81
N TYR A 72 8.26 -10.64 4.19
CA TYR A 72 7.97 -9.40 3.48
C TYR A 72 8.49 -8.16 4.19
N GLY A 73 8.89 -8.24 5.46
CA GLY A 73 9.28 -7.08 6.26
C GLY A 73 8.10 -6.22 6.72
N ALA A 74 8.38 -5.32 7.67
CA ALA A 74 7.37 -4.44 8.28
C ALA A 74 6.80 -3.36 7.34
N VAL A 75 7.50 -3.07 6.23
CA VAL A 75 7.09 -2.11 5.20
C VAL A 75 6.78 -2.91 3.94
N SER A 76 5.56 -3.40 3.88
CA SER A 76 5.02 -4.29 2.85
C SER A 76 3.50 -4.18 2.80
N GLN A 77 2.91 -4.69 1.71
CA GLN A 77 1.46 -4.78 1.55
C GLN A 77 0.84 -5.67 2.62
N GLU A 78 1.46 -6.83 2.84
CA GLU A 78 1.01 -7.88 3.74
C GLU A 78 0.95 -7.37 5.17
N ALA A 79 2.02 -6.72 5.64
CA ALA A 79 2.08 -6.18 7.00
C ALA A 79 1.03 -5.09 7.22
N VAL A 80 0.82 -4.15 6.28
CA VAL A 80 -0.19 -3.09 6.51
C VAL A 80 -1.63 -3.60 6.46
N LEU A 81 -1.92 -4.62 5.66
CA LEU A 81 -3.25 -5.25 5.66
C LEU A 81 -3.50 -6.00 6.98
N GLU A 82 -2.51 -6.73 7.50
CA GLU A 82 -2.61 -7.36 8.81
C GLU A 82 -2.74 -6.33 9.95
N MET A 83 -1.99 -5.22 9.89
CA MET A 83 -2.13 -4.12 10.84
C MET A 83 -3.54 -3.51 10.81
N ALA A 84 -4.10 -3.26 9.62
CA ALA A 84 -5.43 -2.69 9.44
C ALA A 84 -6.52 -3.64 9.97
N ARG A 85 -6.42 -4.94 9.63
CA ARG A 85 -7.28 -6.00 10.18
C ARG A 85 -7.19 -6.08 11.70
N GLY A 86 -5.96 -6.04 12.21
CA GLY A 86 -5.63 -6.10 13.63
C GLY A 86 -6.31 -5.01 14.43
N VAL A 87 -6.07 -3.75 14.05
CA VAL A 87 -6.61 -2.61 14.79
C VAL A 87 -8.13 -2.55 14.72
N ARG A 88 -8.71 -2.86 13.55
CA ARG A 88 -10.16 -2.94 13.37
C ARG A 88 -10.79 -3.92 14.35
N ARG A 89 -10.26 -5.14 14.42
CA ARG A 89 -10.77 -6.17 15.33
C ARG A 89 -10.55 -5.83 16.80
N ARG A 90 -9.36 -5.33 17.16
CA ARG A 90 -8.99 -5.05 18.56
C ARG A 90 -9.79 -3.92 19.18
N LEU A 91 -10.10 -2.89 18.41
CA LEU A 91 -10.91 -1.76 18.88
C LEU A 91 -12.40 -1.91 18.55
N GLY A 92 -12.79 -3.01 17.88
CA GLY A 92 -14.17 -3.22 17.45
C GLY A 92 -14.68 -2.13 16.52
N ALA A 93 -13.82 -1.62 15.63
CA ALA A 93 -14.18 -0.61 14.64
C ALA A 93 -14.79 -1.24 13.38
N ASP A 94 -15.51 -0.44 12.60
CA ASP A 94 -16.04 -0.85 11.30
C ASP A 94 -14.93 -0.80 10.24
N ILE A 95 -14.00 0.15 10.38
CA ILE A 95 -12.87 0.38 9.48
C ILE A 95 -11.57 0.41 10.29
N GLY A 96 -10.56 -0.31 9.81
CA GLY A 96 -9.17 -0.18 10.26
C GLY A 96 -8.30 0.45 9.18
N LEU A 97 -7.51 1.45 9.53
CA LEU A 97 -6.56 2.12 8.63
C LEU A 97 -5.15 1.96 9.19
N ALA A 98 -4.17 1.61 8.36
CA ALA A 98 -2.81 1.34 8.80
C ALA A 98 -1.77 2.04 7.93
N VAL A 99 -0.67 2.49 8.54
CA VAL A 99 0.45 3.13 7.85
C VAL A 99 1.78 2.54 8.33
N SER A 100 2.60 2.05 7.39
CA SER A 100 3.96 1.57 7.66
C SER A 100 4.92 1.98 6.56
N GLY A 101 6.09 2.52 6.92
CA GLY A 101 7.01 3.08 5.94
C GLY A 101 8.36 3.50 6.50
N ILE A 102 9.22 3.99 5.63
CA ILE A 102 10.60 4.40 5.92
C ILE A 102 10.70 5.91 5.72
N ALA A 103 10.47 6.69 6.78
CA ALA A 103 10.50 8.14 6.69
C ALA A 103 11.94 8.73 6.54
N GLY A 104 12.99 7.93 6.76
CA GLY A 104 14.38 8.41 6.67
C GLY A 104 14.89 9.09 7.95
N PRO A 105 16.07 9.73 7.92
CA PRO A 105 16.97 9.79 6.77
C PRO A 105 17.69 8.45 6.49
N GLY A 106 17.70 7.51 7.44
CA GLY A 106 18.21 6.16 7.28
C GLY A 106 17.13 5.08 7.25
N GLY A 107 17.55 3.81 7.28
CA GLY A 107 16.66 2.64 7.33
C GLY A 107 16.10 2.20 5.97
N GLY A 108 16.50 2.87 4.88
CA GLY A 108 16.21 2.42 3.53
C GLY A 108 17.27 1.44 3.01
N THR A 109 16.85 0.59 2.07
CA THR A 109 17.72 -0.25 1.23
C THR A 109 17.47 0.10 -0.24
N PRO A 110 18.27 -0.39 -1.21
CA PRO A 110 17.97 -0.22 -2.62
C PRO A 110 16.57 -0.72 -3.01
N GLU A 111 16.13 -1.83 -2.41
CA GLU A 111 14.81 -2.43 -2.64
C GLU A 111 13.70 -1.67 -1.92
N LYS A 112 13.99 -1.15 -0.71
CA LYS A 112 13.05 -0.41 0.14
C LYS A 112 13.63 0.95 0.49
N PRO A 113 13.63 1.91 -0.46
CA PRO A 113 14.30 3.19 -0.25
C PRO A 113 13.57 4.04 0.80
N VAL A 114 14.30 5.03 1.33
CA VAL A 114 13.68 6.10 2.12
C VAL A 114 12.57 6.76 1.32
N GLY A 115 11.45 7.05 1.97
CA GLY A 115 10.23 7.56 1.34
C GLY A 115 9.21 6.49 0.97
N LEU A 116 9.59 5.20 1.00
CA LEU A 116 8.66 4.10 0.78
C LEU A 116 7.65 4.02 1.92
N VAL A 117 6.36 4.09 1.60
CA VAL A 117 5.26 3.95 2.56
C VAL A 117 4.17 3.07 1.97
N TRP A 118 3.69 2.13 2.76
CA TRP A 118 2.47 1.38 2.52
C TRP A 118 1.35 1.89 3.43
N ILE A 119 0.16 2.02 2.85
CA ILE A 119 -1.06 2.40 3.55
C ILE A 119 -2.10 1.31 3.27
N GLY A 120 -2.67 0.73 4.32
CA GLY A 120 -3.67 -0.33 4.25
C GLY A 120 -5.00 0.10 4.86
N LEU A 121 -6.11 -0.38 4.32
CA LEU A 121 -7.46 -0.22 4.84
C LEU A 121 -8.15 -1.59 4.85
N SER A 122 -8.81 -1.91 5.96
CA SER A 122 -9.66 -3.10 6.11
C SER A 122 -11.05 -2.66 6.57
N ALA A 123 -12.08 -3.13 5.87
CA ALA A 123 -13.49 -2.94 6.17
C ALA A 123 -14.23 -4.28 5.98
N ALA A 124 -15.54 -4.32 6.25
CA ALA A 124 -16.31 -5.57 6.17
C ALA A 124 -16.46 -6.09 4.74
N ASP A 125 -16.47 -5.19 3.76
CA ASP A 125 -16.74 -5.42 2.34
C ASP A 125 -15.47 -5.46 1.49
N GLN A 126 -14.39 -4.82 1.92
CA GLN A 126 -13.14 -4.78 1.17
C GLN A 126 -11.87 -4.61 2.03
N GLU A 127 -10.75 -5.00 1.44
CA GLU A 127 -9.42 -4.63 1.88
C GLU A 127 -8.64 -3.99 0.74
N THR A 128 -7.92 -2.92 1.03
CA THR A 128 -7.17 -2.15 0.04
C THR A 128 -5.83 -1.75 0.61
N ALA A 129 -4.76 -1.92 -0.16
CA ALA A 129 -3.45 -1.38 0.16
C ALA A 129 -2.91 -0.53 -1.00
N ARG A 130 -2.14 0.50 -0.67
CA ARG A 130 -1.48 1.41 -1.61
C ARG A 130 -0.03 1.61 -1.23
N ARG A 131 0.85 1.53 -2.23
CA ARG A 131 2.28 1.83 -2.11
C ARG A 131 2.54 3.25 -2.56
N TYR A 132 3.41 3.94 -1.84
CA TYR A 132 3.86 5.28 -2.17
C TYR A 132 5.37 5.38 -2.06
N GLN A 133 5.95 6.19 -2.93
CA GLN A 133 7.33 6.65 -2.83
C GLN A 133 7.31 8.17 -2.66
N PHE A 134 7.39 8.64 -1.42
CA PHE A 134 7.36 10.06 -1.13
C PHE A 134 8.77 10.67 -1.20
N ALA A 135 8.85 11.86 -1.79
CA ALA A 135 10.07 12.67 -1.76
C ALA A 135 10.08 13.59 -0.52
N GLY A 136 11.29 13.99 -0.11
CA GLY A 136 11.50 14.97 0.94
C GLY A 136 12.09 14.40 2.24
N ALA A 137 12.29 15.28 3.21
CA ALA A 137 12.83 14.92 4.52
C ALA A 137 11.79 14.17 5.37
N ARG A 138 12.24 13.58 6.49
CA ARG A 138 11.43 12.76 7.40
C ARG A 138 10.06 13.36 7.72
N LEU A 139 9.99 14.63 8.09
CA LEU A 139 8.73 15.27 8.45
C LEU A 139 7.78 15.38 7.24
N ALA A 140 8.30 15.75 6.06
CA ALA A 140 7.50 15.80 4.84
C ALA A 140 6.95 14.43 4.45
N VAL A 141 7.75 13.37 4.55
CA VAL A 141 7.30 11.99 4.29
C VAL A 141 6.17 11.59 5.25
N LYS A 142 6.29 11.94 6.54
CA LYS A 142 5.24 11.66 7.54
C LYS A 142 3.94 12.39 7.22
N GLU A 143 4.00 13.68 6.87
CA GLU A 143 2.83 14.48 6.51
C GLU A 143 2.14 13.93 5.26
N LEU A 144 2.91 13.62 4.21
CA LEU A 144 2.39 13.02 2.98
C LEU A 144 1.76 11.64 3.26
N ALA A 145 2.37 10.83 4.11
CA ALA A 145 1.81 9.54 4.51
C ALA A 145 0.47 9.70 5.25
N ALA A 146 0.40 10.63 6.22
CA ALA A 146 -0.84 10.88 6.96
C ALA A 146 -1.95 11.43 6.06
N GLN A 147 -1.61 12.37 5.17
CA GLN A 147 -2.54 12.89 4.16
C GLN A 147 -3.09 11.79 3.25
N ASN A 148 -2.22 10.95 2.69
CA ASN A 148 -2.67 9.88 1.78
C ASN A 148 -3.42 8.77 2.51
N ALA A 149 -3.22 8.59 3.82
CA ALA A 149 -4.03 7.67 4.62
C ALA A 149 -5.48 8.17 4.75
N LEU A 150 -5.67 9.46 5.01
CA LEU A 150 -7.00 10.08 5.01
C LEU A 150 -7.65 10.09 3.63
N LEU A 151 -6.86 10.27 2.56
CA LEU A 151 -7.37 10.17 1.19
C LEU A 151 -7.81 8.74 0.87
N LEU A 152 -7.05 7.70 1.23
CA LEU A 152 -7.50 6.32 1.05
C LEU A 152 -8.83 6.05 1.79
N LEU A 153 -8.98 6.59 2.99
CA LEU A 153 -10.24 6.51 3.73
C LEU A 153 -11.38 7.29 3.03
N ALA A 154 -11.11 8.49 2.53
CA ALA A 154 -12.05 9.23 1.70
C ALA A 154 -12.47 8.44 0.44
N GLU A 155 -11.60 7.58 -0.11
CA GLU A 155 -11.85 6.83 -1.36
C GLU A 155 -12.89 5.77 -1.09
N TYR A 156 -12.66 5.03 -0.01
CA TYR A 156 -13.59 4.07 0.53
C TYR A 156 -14.95 4.71 0.87
N LEU A 157 -14.93 5.94 1.38
CA LEU A 157 -16.15 6.69 1.67
C LEU A 157 -16.79 7.34 0.43
N GLY A 158 -16.24 7.17 -0.77
CA GLY A 158 -16.78 7.77 -2.01
C GLY A 158 -16.67 9.29 -2.07
N LEU A 159 -15.72 9.88 -1.33
CA LEU A 159 -15.46 11.31 -1.31
C LEU A 159 -14.42 11.71 -2.39
N PRO A 160 -14.42 12.96 -2.86
CA PRO A 160 -13.45 13.45 -3.84
C PRO A 160 -12.01 13.49 -3.32
N GLN A 161 -11.04 13.15 -4.18
CA GLN A 161 -9.61 13.02 -3.81
C GLN A 161 -8.72 14.15 -4.31
N LYS A 162 -8.97 15.38 -3.86
CA LYS A 162 -8.09 16.50 -4.20
C LYS A 162 -6.75 16.40 -3.46
N GLY A 163 -5.66 16.53 -4.20
CA GLY A 163 -4.30 16.56 -3.63
C GLY A 163 -3.68 15.19 -3.34
N ALA A 164 -4.25 14.11 -3.87
CA ALA A 164 -3.66 12.78 -3.74
C ALA A 164 -2.33 12.68 -4.48
N VAL A 165 -1.30 12.17 -3.79
CA VAL A 165 -0.13 11.65 -4.48
C VAL A 165 -0.58 10.37 -5.16
N LYS A 166 -0.25 10.19 -6.43
CA LYS A 166 -0.60 8.95 -7.13
C LYS A 166 0.15 7.79 -6.47
N PRO A 167 -0.53 6.70 -6.09
CA PRO A 167 0.14 5.48 -5.69
C PRO A 167 1.17 5.07 -6.74
N VAL A 168 2.30 4.53 -6.28
CA VAL A 168 3.29 3.94 -7.17
C VAL A 168 2.81 2.55 -7.50
N ASP A 169 2.16 2.41 -8.65
CA ASP A 169 1.67 1.13 -9.12
C ASP A 169 2.80 0.26 -9.68
N LEU A 170 3.96 0.84 -10.02
CA LEU A 170 5.08 0.16 -10.66
C LEU A 170 6.23 -0.10 -9.68
N LEU A 171 6.49 -1.37 -9.42
CA LEU A 171 7.65 -1.85 -8.68
C LEU A 171 8.75 -2.18 -9.68
N GLU A 172 9.91 -1.52 -9.63
CA GLU A 172 11.07 -2.00 -10.38
C GLU A 172 11.40 -3.42 -9.89
N VAL A 173 11.58 -4.34 -10.82
CA VAL A 173 11.83 -5.76 -10.55
C VAL A 173 13.00 -6.24 -11.36
N GLU A 174 13.79 -7.13 -10.79
CA GLU A 174 14.73 -7.91 -11.58
C GLU A 174 13.98 -9.06 -12.24
N VAL A 175 14.11 -9.21 -13.55
CA VAL A 175 13.47 -10.28 -14.31
C VAL A 175 14.54 -11.10 -15.00
N HIS A 176 14.60 -12.38 -14.67
CA HIS A 176 15.30 -13.37 -15.47
C HIS A 176 14.33 -13.87 -16.54
N ALA A 177 14.66 -13.60 -17.79
CA ALA A 177 13.89 -14.03 -18.96
C ALA A 177 14.71 -15.01 -19.81
N ARG A 178 14.03 -15.97 -20.42
CA ARG A 178 14.52 -16.63 -21.64
C ARG A 178 14.15 -15.76 -22.84
N TYR A 179 14.76 -16.01 -23.98
CA TYR A 179 14.42 -15.31 -25.22
C TYR A 179 13.91 -16.31 -26.25
N SER A 180 12.84 -15.94 -26.96
CA SER A 180 12.36 -16.71 -28.10
C SER A 180 13.36 -16.62 -29.26
N SER A 181 13.20 -17.46 -30.29
CA SER A 181 13.96 -17.36 -31.54
C SER A 181 13.77 -16.02 -32.27
N GLN A 182 12.69 -15.29 -31.94
CA GLN A 182 12.39 -13.95 -32.46
C GLN A 182 12.87 -12.83 -31.53
N GLY A 183 13.63 -13.16 -30.47
CA GLY A 183 14.20 -12.19 -29.53
C GLY A 183 13.23 -11.68 -28.47
N GLU A 184 12.04 -12.27 -28.34
CA GLU A 184 11.08 -11.83 -27.32
C GLU A 184 11.47 -12.32 -25.93
N ALA A 185 11.46 -11.43 -24.94
CA ALA A 185 11.65 -11.82 -23.55
C ALA A 185 10.49 -12.69 -23.05
N LEU A 186 10.82 -13.81 -22.42
CA LEU A 186 9.95 -14.80 -21.81
C LEU A 186 10.33 -14.92 -20.33
N PRO A 187 9.73 -14.10 -19.44
CA PRO A 187 10.01 -14.11 -18.01
C PRO A 187 9.88 -15.53 -17.41
N VAL A 188 10.89 -15.97 -16.67
CA VAL A 188 10.87 -17.27 -15.97
C VAL A 188 10.98 -17.13 -14.45
N ARG A 189 11.63 -16.06 -13.99
CA ARG A 189 11.75 -15.72 -12.57
C ARG A 189 11.81 -14.21 -12.44
N LEU A 190 11.27 -13.69 -11.33
CA LEU A 190 11.44 -12.29 -10.96
C LEU A 190 11.80 -12.15 -9.49
N SER A 191 12.50 -11.07 -9.15
CA SER A 191 12.77 -10.67 -7.77
C SER A 191 11.97 -9.40 -7.46
N LEU A 192 11.11 -9.48 -6.46
CA LEU A 192 10.33 -8.34 -5.96
C LEU A 192 10.65 -8.15 -4.49
N ASP A 193 11.18 -6.98 -4.14
CA ASP A 193 11.63 -6.64 -2.78
C ASP A 193 12.60 -7.68 -2.18
N GLY A 194 13.48 -8.26 -3.01
CA GLY A 194 14.45 -9.29 -2.60
C GLY A 194 13.87 -10.71 -2.50
N ILE A 195 12.57 -10.88 -2.74
CA ILE A 195 11.90 -12.18 -2.75
C ILE A 195 11.83 -12.69 -4.19
N GLY A 196 12.38 -13.88 -4.42
CA GLY A 196 12.34 -14.54 -5.72
C GLY A 196 11.02 -15.28 -5.96
N TYR A 197 10.38 -15.03 -7.10
CA TYR A 197 9.16 -15.69 -7.55
C TYR A 197 9.41 -16.44 -8.86
N GLN A 198 8.95 -17.69 -8.95
CA GLN A 198 8.92 -18.42 -10.22
C GLN A 198 7.68 -18.08 -11.02
N VAL A 199 7.86 -17.88 -12.32
CA VAL A 199 6.75 -17.71 -13.27
C VAL A 199 6.25 -19.09 -13.70
N GLU A 200 5.00 -19.39 -13.38
CA GLU A 200 4.30 -20.63 -13.74
C GLU A 200 3.74 -20.57 -15.16
N ALA A 201 3.15 -19.43 -15.53
CA ALA A 201 2.57 -19.24 -16.85
C ALA A 201 2.74 -17.80 -17.37
N LEU A 202 2.77 -17.68 -18.70
CA LEU A 202 2.74 -16.41 -19.41
C LEU A 202 1.35 -16.22 -20.02
N GLY A 203 0.80 -15.02 -19.85
CA GLY A 203 -0.49 -14.63 -20.38
C GLY A 203 -0.37 -13.62 -21.52
N ARG A 204 -1.42 -12.82 -21.68
CA ARG A 204 -1.50 -11.79 -22.72
C ARG A 204 -0.31 -10.82 -22.69
N ARG A 205 0.14 -10.46 -23.89
CA ARG A 205 1.14 -9.41 -24.16
C ARG A 205 0.51 -8.23 -24.91
N TRP A 206 1.01 -7.03 -24.66
CA TRP A 206 0.66 -5.83 -25.45
C TRP A 206 1.76 -4.78 -25.34
N LYS A 207 1.69 -3.72 -26.15
CA LYS A 207 2.61 -2.58 -26.07
C LYS A 207 1.80 -1.30 -25.93
N ASP A 208 2.27 -0.39 -25.09
CA ASP A 208 1.75 0.98 -25.00
C ASP A 208 2.89 2.00 -24.77
N ALA A 209 2.56 3.24 -24.42
CA ALA A 209 3.55 4.30 -24.20
C ALA A 209 4.51 4.03 -23.03
N GLN A 210 4.20 3.11 -22.12
CA GLN A 210 5.04 2.71 -20.98
C GLN A 210 6.01 1.58 -21.31
N GLY A 211 5.82 0.87 -22.43
CA GLY A 211 6.71 -0.20 -22.88
C GLY A 211 5.99 -1.46 -23.33
N GLU A 212 6.66 -2.60 -23.16
CA GLU A 212 6.12 -3.92 -23.48
C GLU A 212 5.56 -4.60 -22.24
N HIS A 213 4.31 -5.02 -22.31
CA HIS A 213 3.58 -5.59 -21.19
C HIS A 213 3.40 -7.09 -21.37
N ILE A 214 3.44 -7.83 -20.27
CA ILE A 214 3.14 -9.26 -20.22
C ILE A 214 2.48 -9.62 -18.89
N LEU A 215 1.35 -10.33 -18.94
CA LEU A 215 0.80 -10.97 -17.74
C LEU A 215 1.62 -12.20 -17.39
N VAL A 216 1.95 -12.35 -16.11
CA VAL A 216 2.62 -13.53 -15.57
C VAL A 216 1.84 -14.07 -14.39
N MET A 217 1.71 -15.39 -14.32
CA MET A 217 1.19 -16.09 -13.14
C MET A 217 2.39 -16.64 -12.38
N LEU A 218 2.50 -16.30 -11.11
CA LEU A 218 3.54 -16.81 -10.23
C LEU A 218 3.08 -18.12 -9.59
N VAL A 219 4.03 -19.01 -9.31
CA VAL A 219 3.80 -20.19 -8.47
C VAL A 219 3.15 -19.72 -7.16
N GLY A 220 1.97 -20.27 -6.83
CA GLY A 220 1.13 -19.80 -5.73
C GLY A 220 -0.09 -18.98 -6.15
N GLY A 221 -0.33 -18.80 -7.46
CA GLY A 221 -1.57 -18.27 -8.02
C GLY A 221 -1.68 -16.75 -8.10
N LYS A 222 -0.61 -16.01 -7.79
CA LYS A 222 -0.59 -14.54 -7.90
C LYS A 222 -0.32 -14.12 -9.34
N THR A 223 -1.19 -13.29 -9.91
CA THR A 223 -1.00 -12.72 -11.26
C THR A 223 -0.44 -11.30 -11.18
N LEU A 224 0.64 -11.05 -11.93
CA LEU A 224 1.24 -9.73 -12.08
C LEU A 224 1.23 -9.30 -13.56
N GLU A 225 1.23 -7.99 -13.77
CA GLU A 225 1.60 -7.39 -15.04
C GLU A 225 3.05 -6.93 -14.96
N LEU A 226 3.90 -7.49 -15.82
CA LEU A 226 5.26 -7.01 -16.02
C LEU A 226 5.31 -6.05 -17.19
N ILE A 227 6.14 -5.02 -17.06
CA ILE A 227 6.30 -3.94 -18.03
C ILE A 227 7.79 -3.77 -18.26
N TYR A 228 8.24 -4.07 -19.47
CA TYR A 228 9.60 -3.79 -19.91
C TYR A 228 9.64 -2.43 -20.57
N ASP A 229 10.28 -1.47 -19.92
CA ASP A 229 10.52 -0.16 -20.50
C ASP A 229 11.73 -0.27 -21.44
N THR A 230 11.45 -0.22 -22.74
CA THR A 230 12.47 -0.33 -23.79
C THR A 230 13.46 0.85 -23.80
N GLY A 231 13.09 1.99 -23.23
CA GLY A 231 13.96 3.17 -23.15
C GLY A 231 15.01 3.05 -22.05
N SER A 232 14.61 2.53 -20.88
CA SER A 232 15.52 2.35 -19.73
C SER A 232 16.15 0.96 -19.64
N GLY A 233 15.59 -0.04 -20.33
CA GLY A 233 15.99 -1.44 -20.21
C GLY A 233 15.60 -2.09 -18.89
N ARG A 234 14.69 -1.46 -18.12
CA ARG A 234 14.26 -1.90 -16.80
C ARG A 234 12.90 -2.60 -16.86
N TRP A 235 12.69 -3.51 -15.91
CA TRP A 235 11.41 -4.17 -15.72
C TRP A 235 10.68 -3.58 -14.52
N TYR A 236 9.38 -3.43 -14.69
CA TYR A 236 8.46 -3.03 -13.64
C TYR A 236 7.36 -4.06 -13.49
N ALA A 237 6.84 -4.23 -12.29
CA ALA A 237 5.72 -5.10 -11.98
C ALA A 237 4.60 -4.31 -11.30
N ARG A 238 3.36 -4.65 -11.63
CA ARG A 238 2.18 -4.20 -10.89
C ARG A 238 1.19 -5.34 -10.72
N GLN A 239 0.28 -5.20 -9.77
CA GLN A 239 -0.80 -6.16 -9.64
C GLN A 239 -1.71 -6.07 -10.88
N ALA A 240 -2.07 -7.23 -11.45
CA ALA A 240 -2.95 -7.25 -12.61
C ALA A 240 -4.32 -6.69 -12.23
N ALA A 241 -4.86 -5.79 -13.07
CA ALA A 241 -6.18 -5.20 -12.85
C ALA A 241 -7.26 -6.29 -12.81
N LYS A 242 -8.21 -6.17 -11.87
CA LYS A 242 -9.37 -7.08 -11.77
C LYS A 242 -10.09 -7.14 -13.12
N GLY A 243 -10.30 -8.34 -13.65
CA GLY A 243 -11.01 -8.57 -14.91
C GLY A 243 -10.16 -8.56 -16.18
N LYS A 244 -8.84 -8.35 -16.13
CA LYS A 244 -7.97 -8.66 -17.28
C LYS A 244 -7.87 -10.18 -17.42
N PRO A 245 -8.39 -10.79 -18.52
CA PRO A 245 -8.26 -12.22 -18.71
C PRO A 245 -6.77 -12.59 -18.87
N PHE A 246 -6.37 -13.68 -18.22
CA PHE A 246 -5.00 -14.17 -18.26
C PHE A 246 -4.66 -14.76 -19.65
N ALA A 247 -5.64 -15.42 -20.27
CA ALA A 247 -5.60 -15.96 -21.62
C ALA A 247 -6.17 -14.96 -22.65
#